data_AF-A0A1G6I705-F1
#
_entry.id   AF-A0A1G6I705-F1
#
_cell.length_a   1.000
_cell.length_b   1.000
_cell.length_c   1.000
_cell.angle_alpha   90.00
_cell.angle_beta   90.00
_cell.angle_gamma   90.00
#
_symmetry.space_group_name_H-M   'P 1'
#
loop_
_entity.id
_entity.type
_entity.pdbx_description
1 polymer ?
#
loop_
_entity_poly.entity_id
_entity_poly.type
_entity_poly.pdbx_seq_one_letter_code
_entity_poly.pdbx_strand_id
1 'polypeptide(L)'
;MVRLAFTPCLQYQYAAGKNTADIALALDAMEAMFDSRADTFCLVTSDSDFAYLCRKLRERGATVHIVGEAKTPDALRNASDQFFEWLPPEPAAEPADPAKPKAAAAPAKTPTKRRPKTVIKAVELLAGDTPDGWVGLGALGQYLKRTDPAFSPKAFGHAALSDMVRTYPDLVMNQQNGTGFWVSLKPKADAAEG
;
A
#
# COMPACT_ATOMS: atom_id res chain seq x y z
N MET A 1 -8.28 16.17 -28.60
CA MET A 1 -7.05 15.96 -27.81
C MET A 1 -7.19 14.62 -27.10
N VAL A 2 -6.55 13.55 -27.60
CA VAL A 2 -6.61 12.22 -26.96
C VAL A 2 -5.77 12.31 -25.70
N ARG A 3 -6.41 12.56 -24.54
CA ARG A 3 -5.71 12.76 -23.25
C ARG A 3 -5.25 11.45 -22.60
N LEU A 4 -5.76 10.31 -23.08
CA LEU A 4 -5.45 8.97 -22.58
C LEU A 4 -5.38 8.03 -23.80
N ALA A 5 -4.22 7.95 -24.44
CA ALA A 5 -3.99 7.02 -25.53
C ALA A 5 -3.46 5.70 -24.97
N PHE A 6 -4.10 4.59 -25.32
CA PHE A 6 -3.58 3.25 -25.08
C PHE A 6 -3.64 2.45 -26.38
N THR A 7 -2.63 1.62 -26.60
CA THR A 7 -2.58 0.70 -27.75
C THR A 7 -2.89 -0.69 -27.22
N PRO A 8 -4.06 -1.28 -27.55
CA PRO A 8 -4.36 -2.64 -27.14
C PRO A 8 -3.48 -3.62 -27.93
N CYS A 9 -2.83 -4.54 -27.22
CA CYS A 9 -2.09 -5.65 -27.82
C CYS A 9 -2.79 -6.97 -27.45
N LEU A 10 -3.19 -7.74 -28.47
CA LEU A 10 -3.81 -9.05 -28.29
C LEU A 10 -2.84 -10.15 -28.76
N GLN A 11 -2.51 -11.07 -27.85
CA GLN A 11 -1.67 -12.23 -28.18
C GLN A 11 -2.53 -13.50 -28.20
N TYR A 12 -2.63 -14.14 -29.38
CA TYR A 12 -3.32 -15.42 -29.52
C TYR A 12 -2.48 -16.58 -29.00
N GLN A 13 -3.12 -17.53 -28.33
CA GLN A 13 -2.49 -18.78 -27.92
C GLN A 13 -2.38 -19.73 -29.12
N TYR A 14 -1.18 -20.22 -29.42
CA TYR A 14 -0.97 -21.23 -30.47
C TYR A 14 -1.44 -22.63 -30.04
N ALA A 15 -1.41 -22.89 -28.73
CA ALA A 15 -1.91 -24.11 -28.11
C ALA A 15 -2.52 -23.78 -26.75
N ALA A 16 -3.61 -24.48 -26.41
CA ALA A 16 -4.34 -24.25 -25.17
C ALA A 16 -3.46 -24.52 -23.93
N GLY A 17 -3.61 -23.68 -22.92
CA GLY A 17 -2.88 -23.81 -21.65
C GLY A 17 -1.39 -23.45 -21.73
N LYS A 18 -0.98 -22.72 -22.77
CA LYS A 18 0.39 -22.19 -22.89
C LYS A 18 0.43 -20.71 -22.52
N ASN A 19 1.50 -20.29 -21.84
CA ASN A 19 1.75 -18.93 -21.36
C ASN A 19 2.22 -17.98 -22.49
N THR A 20 1.60 -18.05 -23.67
CA THR A 20 2.04 -17.29 -24.86
C THR A 20 1.94 -15.79 -24.61
N ALA A 21 0.83 -15.34 -24.00
CA ALA A 21 0.61 -13.94 -23.67
C ALA A 21 1.61 -13.45 -22.61
N ASP A 22 1.90 -14.26 -21.60
CA ASP A 22 2.81 -13.88 -20.51
C ASP A 22 4.24 -13.75 -21.00
N ILE A 23 4.67 -14.66 -21.89
CA ILE A 23 5.98 -14.59 -22.54
C ILE A 23 6.09 -13.35 -23.41
N ALA A 24 5.08 -13.07 -24.25
CA ALA A 24 5.08 -11.88 -25.10
C ALA A 24 5.15 -10.59 -24.25
N LEU A 25 4.33 -10.48 -23.21
CA LEU A 25 4.32 -9.34 -22.30
C LEU A 25 5.67 -9.15 -21.59
N ALA A 26 6.29 -10.25 -21.14
CA ALA A 26 7.59 -10.19 -20.49
C ALA A 26 8.70 -9.75 -21.45
N LEU A 27 8.65 -10.19 -22.72
CA LEU A 27 9.60 -9.76 -23.75
C LEU A 27 9.44 -8.28 -24.07
N ASP A 28 8.21 -7.81 -24.28
CA ASP A 28 7.93 -6.40 -24.57
C ASP A 28 8.38 -5.48 -23.43
N ALA A 29 8.14 -5.88 -22.17
CA ALA A 29 8.59 -5.11 -21.00
C ALA A 29 10.12 -5.04 -20.91
N MET A 30 10.81 -6.15 -21.17
CA MET A 30 12.28 -6.17 -21.18
C MET A 30 12.84 -5.33 -22.33
N GLU A 31 12.27 -5.42 -23.53
CA GLU A 31 12.66 -4.61 -24.69
C GLU A 31 12.49 -3.11 -24.40
N ALA A 32 11.33 -2.70 -23.87
CA ALA A 32 11.08 -1.31 -23.50
C ALA A 32 12.09 -0.78 -22.45
N MET A 33 12.50 -1.62 -21.50
CA MET A 33 13.52 -1.29 -20.51
C MET A 33 14.90 -1.15 -21.16
N PHE A 34 15.29 -2.09 -22.03
CA PHE A 34 16.59 -2.04 -22.73
C PHE A 34 16.72 -0.86 -23.68
N ASP A 35 15.64 -0.52 -24.39
CA ASP A 35 15.58 0.64 -25.27
C ASP A 35 15.51 1.98 -24.49
N SER A 36 15.49 1.93 -23.15
CA SER A 36 15.26 3.09 -22.28
C SER A 36 13.96 3.85 -22.63
N ARG A 37 12.95 3.15 -23.16
CA ARG A 37 11.63 3.69 -23.45
C ARG A 37 10.77 3.83 -22.19
N ALA A 38 11.08 3.06 -21.15
CA ALA A 38 10.40 3.12 -19.86
C ALA A 38 11.38 2.80 -18.71
N ASP A 39 11.28 3.58 -17.65
CA ASP A 39 11.97 3.40 -16.36
C ASP A 39 11.03 2.88 -15.26
N THR A 40 9.72 2.98 -15.48
CA THR A 40 8.68 2.61 -14.53
C THR A 40 7.67 1.68 -15.19
N PHE A 41 7.45 0.52 -14.58
CA PHE A 41 6.57 -0.53 -15.08
C PHE A 41 5.42 -0.75 -14.10
N CYS A 42 4.19 -0.72 -14.61
CA CYS A 42 2.99 -1.04 -13.84
C CYS A 42 2.34 -2.29 -14.42
N LEU A 43 2.37 -3.40 -13.67
CA LEU A 43 1.80 -4.67 -14.10
C LEU A 43 0.48 -4.90 -13.36
N VAL A 44 -0.60 -5.08 -14.12
CA VAL A 44 -1.91 -5.44 -13.57
C VAL A 44 -2.07 -6.95 -13.66
N THR A 45 -1.67 -7.68 -12.61
CA THR A 45 -1.68 -9.14 -12.57
C THR A 45 -1.66 -9.69 -11.14
N SER A 46 -2.24 -10.88 -10.97
CA SER A 46 -2.12 -11.69 -9.75
C SER A 46 -1.31 -12.97 -9.96
N ASP A 47 -0.72 -13.14 -11.15
CA ASP A 47 0.02 -14.35 -11.54
C ASP A 47 1.46 -14.30 -11.05
N SER A 48 1.84 -15.30 -10.24
CA SER A 48 3.18 -15.42 -9.67
C SER A 48 4.29 -15.63 -10.70
N ASP A 49 3.97 -16.06 -11.92
CA ASP A 49 4.97 -16.29 -12.97
C ASP A 49 5.71 -14.99 -13.35
N PHE A 50 5.10 -13.82 -13.15
CA PHE A 50 5.73 -12.52 -13.37
C PHE A 50 6.72 -12.09 -12.29
N ALA A 51 6.87 -12.84 -11.19
CA ALA A 51 7.80 -12.47 -10.11
C ALA A 51 9.25 -12.36 -10.60
N TYR A 52 9.67 -13.21 -11.54
CA TYR A 52 11.02 -13.15 -12.10
C TYR A 52 11.24 -11.91 -12.98
N LEU A 53 10.25 -11.55 -13.80
CA LEU A 53 10.28 -10.33 -14.61
C LEU A 53 10.42 -9.09 -13.71
N CYS A 54 9.62 -9.01 -12.64
CA CYS A 54 9.66 -7.88 -11.70
C CYS A 54 11.04 -7.73 -11.06
N ARG A 55 11.64 -8.84 -10.61
CA ARG A 55 13.00 -8.83 -10.07
C ARG A 55 14.01 -8.35 -11.11
N LYS A 56 13.93 -8.87 -12.34
CA LYS A 56 14.86 -8.49 -13.41
C LYS A 56 14.77 -7.02 -13.80
N LEU A 57 13.57 -6.47 -13.90
CA LEU A 57 13.38 -5.05 -14.16
C LEU A 57 14.01 -4.19 -13.05
N ARG A 58 13.79 -4.55 -11.78
CA ARG A 58 14.36 -3.84 -10.61
C ARG A 58 15.87 -3.95 -10.51
N GLU A 59 16.44 -5.13 -10.78
CA GLU A 59 17.89 -5.33 -10.85
C GLU A 59 18.56 -4.39 -11.86
N ARG A 60 17.82 -3.95 -12.88
CA ARG A 60 18.31 -2.99 -13.90
C ARG A 60 17.97 -1.53 -13.59
N GLY A 61 17.42 -1.26 -12.41
CA GLY A 61 17.10 0.08 -11.94
C GLY A 61 15.71 0.59 -12.32
N ALA A 62 14.85 -0.25 -12.89
CA ALA A 62 13.47 0.15 -13.17
C ALA A 62 12.59 0.06 -11.91
N THR A 63 11.65 0.99 -11.77
CA THR A 63 10.63 0.95 -10.69
C THR A 63 9.47 0.05 -11.12
N VAL A 64 9.07 -0.90 -10.27
CA VAL A 64 8.00 -1.85 -10.59
C VAL A 64 6.85 -1.72 -9.61
N HIS A 65 5.66 -1.42 -10.14
CA HIS A 65 4.39 -1.43 -9.42
C HIS A 65 3.55 -2.62 -9.88
N ILE A 66 2.85 -3.25 -8.95
CA ILE A 66 1.89 -4.32 -9.25
C ILE A 66 0.52 -3.93 -8.75
N VAL A 67 -0.50 -4.15 -9.57
CA VAL A 67 -1.90 -4.09 -9.19
C VAL A 67 -2.48 -5.49 -9.30
N GLY A 68 -2.91 -6.08 -8.19
CA GLY A 68 -3.39 -7.46 -8.16
C GLY A 68 -4.47 -7.69 -7.12
N GLU A 69 -5.10 -8.85 -7.14
CA GLU A 69 -6.15 -9.21 -6.18
C GLU A 69 -5.59 -9.45 -4.77
N ALA A 70 -6.44 -9.43 -3.75
CA ALA A 70 -6.06 -9.73 -2.36
C ALA A 70 -5.33 -11.08 -2.20
N LYS A 71 -5.69 -12.07 -3.01
CA LYS A 71 -5.07 -13.42 -2.99
C LYS A 71 -3.75 -13.53 -3.76
N THR A 72 -3.21 -12.42 -4.27
CA THR A 72 -1.93 -12.43 -5.00
C THR A 72 -0.83 -13.03 -4.12
N PRO A 73 -0.03 -14.00 -4.61
CA PRO A 73 1.03 -14.64 -3.83
C PRO A 73 2.11 -13.66 -3.34
N ASP A 74 2.66 -13.93 -2.16
CA ASP A 74 3.74 -13.13 -1.55
C ASP A 74 4.99 -13.05 -2.44
N ALA A 75 5.26 -14.10 -3.22
CA ALA A 75 6.38 -14.12 -4.16
C ALA A 75 6.32 -12.97 -5.17
N LEU A 76 5.12 -12.64 -5.68
CA LEU A 76 4.91 -11.54 -6.62
C LEU A 76 4.92 -10.20 -5.89
N ARG A 77 4.24 -10.10 -4.75
CA ARG A 77 4.22 -8.88 -3.91
C ARG A 77 5.62 -8.40 -3.57
N ASN A 78 6.46 -9.33 -3.08
CA ASN A 78 7.85 -9.06 -2.67
C ASN A 78 8.80 -8.83 -3.87
N ALA A 79 8.38 -9.21 -5.08
CA ALA A 79 9.17 -8.97 -6.29
C ALA A 79 9.02 -7.54 -6.84
N SER A 80 7.99 -6.80 -6.42
CA SER A 80 7.73 -5.40 -6.82
C SER A 80 8.25 -4.37 -5.80
N ASP A 81 8.28 -3.09 -6.18
CA ASP A 81 8.56 -1.98 -5.25
C ASP A 81 7.30 -1.54 -4.51
N GLN A 82 6.15 -1.55 -5.20
CA GLN A 82 4.84 -1.30 -4.57
C GLN A 82 3.79 -2.26 -5.11
N PHE A 83 2.97 -2.77 -4.20
CA PHE A 83 1.78 -3.55 -4.53
C PHE A 83 0.52 -2.77 -4.16
N PHE A 84 -0.42 -2.71 -5.10
CA PHE A 84 -1.74 -2.13 -4.94
C PHE A 84 -2.78 -3.24 -5.07
N GLU A 85 -3.65 -3.34 -4.08
CA GLU A 85 -4.79 -4.24 -4.16
C GLU A 85 -5.84 -3.68 -5.11
N TRP A 86 -6.23 -4.47 -6.11
CA TRP A 86 -7.36 -4.14 -6.96
C TRP A 86 -8.65 -4.31 -6.16
N LEU A 87 -9.34 -3.19 -5.88
CA LEU A 87 -10.74 -3.20 -5.48
C LEU A 87 -11.63 -2.93 -6.69
N PRO A 88 -12.64 -3.79 -6.98
CA PRO A 88 -13.64 -3.45 -7.98
C PRO A 88 -14.30 -2.12 -7.59
N PRO A 89 -14.61 -1.25 -8.56
CA PRO A 89 -15.34 -0.03 -8.26
C PRO A 89 -16.64 -0.42 -7.57
N GLU A 90 -16.87 0.13 -6.36
CA GLU A 90 -18.18 -0.01 -5.73
C GLU A 90 -19.20 0.48 -6.77
N PRO A 91 -20.26 -0.29 -7.06
CA PRO A 91 -21.32 0.21 -7.91
C PRO A 91 -21.77 1.53 -7.29
N ALA A 92 -21.75 2.59 -8.09
CA ALA A 92 -22.18 3.91 -7.64
C ALA A 92 -23.58 3.75 -7.04
N ALA A 93 -23.66 3.80 -5.71
CA ALA A 93 -24.93 3.77 -5.03
C ALA A 93 -25.66 5.05 -5.44
N GLU A 94 -26.73 4.91 -6.22
CA GLU A 94 -27.79 5.90 -6.23
C GLU A 94 -28.16 6.21 -4.77
N PRO A 95 -28.42 7.47 -4.40
CA PRO A 95 -28.67 7.83 -3.02
C PRO A 95 -30.01 7.22 -2.57
N ALA A 96 -29.94 6.07 -1.90
CA ALA A 96 -31.09 5.43 -1.27
C ALA A 96 -31.10 5.74 0.24
N ASP A 97 -32.22 6.32 0.65
CA ASP A 97 -32.67 6.64 2.01
C ASP A 97 -32.33 5.56 3.07
N PRO A 98 -32.02 5.92 4.33
CA PRO A 98 -31.56 4.98 5.33
C PRO A 98 -32.75 4.36 6.06
N ALA A 99 -33.22 3.19 5.64
CA ALA A 99 -34.07 2.35 6.51
C ALA A 99 -34.04 0.85 6.18
N LYS A 100 -33.28 0.15 7.03
CA LYS A 100 -33.40 -1.23 7.51
C LYS A 100 -32.77 -2.41 6.75
N PRO A 101 -32.32 -3.44 7.51
CA PRO A 101 -31.31 -4.41 7.10
C PRO A 101 -31.81 -5.87 7.03
N LYS A 102 -31.11 -6.71 6.26
CA LYS A 102 -31.03 -8.18 6.42
C LYS A 102 -29.81 -8.68 5.61
N ALA A 103 -28.67 -9.03 6.21
CA ALA A 103 -28.32 -10.26 6.95
C ALA A 103 -28.39 -11.54 6.08
N ALA A 104 -27.44 -12.48 6.06
CA ALA A 104 -26.05 -12.61 6.54
C ALA A 104 -25.53 -13.99 6.08
N ALA A 105 -24.22 -14.13 5.86
CA ALA A 105 -23.46 -15.36 6.09
C ALA A 105 -22.01 -14.94 6.47
N ALA A 106 -21.78 -14.49 7.71
CA ALA A 106 -21.24 -15.23 8.87
C ALA A 106 -19.67 -15.29 8.89
N PRO A 107 -19.00 -15.25 10.05
CA PRO A 107 -18.61 -14.00 10.70
C PRO A 107 -17.09 -13.91 10.92
N ALA A 108 -16.43 -12.91 10.36
CA ALA A 108 -15.15 -12.45 10.89
C ALA A 108 -15.43 -11.33 11.90
N LYS A 109 -15.09 -11.61 13.16
CA LYS A 109 -15.21 -10.75 14.34
C LYS A 109 -14.95 -9.29 13.99
N THR A 110 -15.78 -8.39 14.51
CA THR A 110 -15.51 -6.95 14.60
C THR A 110 -14.01 -6.75 14.85
N PRO A 111 -13.27 -6.04 13.96
CA PRO A 111 -11.87 -5.81 14.21
C PRO A 111 -11.81 -4.93 15.45
N THR A 112 -11.54 -5.54 16.60
CA THR A 112 -11.13 -4.85 17.81
C THR A 112 -10.03 -3.91 17.36
N LYS A 113 -10.23 -2.59 17.45
CA LYS A 113 -9.25 -1.60 16.99
C LYS A 113 -7.89 -1.96 17.59
N ARG A 114 -7.00 -2.53 16.78
CA ARG A 114 -5.73 -3.05 17.26
C ARG A 114 -4.72 -1.91 17.25
N ARG A 115 -3.85 -1.91 18.25
CA ARG A 115 -2.80 -0.91 18.44
C ARG A 115 -1.44 -1.62 18.38
N PRO A 116 -0.89 -1.89 17.19
CA PRO A 116 0.41 -2.52 17.08
C PRO A 116 1.50 -1.67 17.75
N LYS A 117 2.36 -2.30 18.56
CA LYS A 117 3.47 -1.62 19.26
C LYS A 117 4.53 -1.07 18.31
N THR A 118 4.58 -1.57 17.08
CA THR A 118 5.49 -1.10 16.01
C THR A 118 5.29 0.38 15.70
N VAL A 119 4.07 0.90 15.83
CA VAL A 119 3.76 2.32 15.60
C VAL A 119 4.43 3.21 16.65
N ILE A 120 4.37 2.82 17.92
CA ILE A 120 5.03 3.55 19.01
C ILE A 120 6.54 3.56 18.79
N LYS A 121 7.13 2.38 18.52
CA LYS A 121 8.57 2.26 18.25
C LYS A 121 9.02 3.08 17.04
N ALA A 122 8.20 3.15 16.00
CA ALA A 122 8.48 3.96 14.82
C ALA A 122 8.45 5.46 15.14
N VAL A 123 7.49 5.91 15.95
CA VAL A 123 7.46 7.31 16.41
C VAL A 123 8.65 7.61 17.31
N GLU A 124 8.99 6.73 18.25
CA GLU A 124 10.14 6.89 19.14
C GLU A 124 11.46 7.02 18.37
N LEU A 125 11.68 6.14 17.38
CA LEU A 125 12.87 6.19 16.53
C LEU A 125 12.93 7.48 15.70
N LEU A 126 11.85 7.81 15.00
CA LEU A 126 11.80 8.98 14.10
C LEU A 126 11.81 10.31 14.87
N ALA A 127 11.28 10.35 16.09
CA ALA A 127 11.31 11.52 16.95
C ALA A 127 12.70 11.74 17.55
N GLY A 128 13.48 10.69 17.77
CA GLY A 128 14.88 10.79 18.21
C GLY A 128 15.79 11.47 17.19
N ASP A 129 15.45 11.37 15.90
CA ASP A 129 16.20 11.99 14.80
C ASP A 129 15.73 13.43 14.48
N THR A 130 14.70 13.96 15.15
CA THR A 130 14.21 15.33 14.94
C THR A 130 14.45 16.23 16.17
N PRO A 131 14.99 17.46 15.98
CA PRO A 131 15.31 18.36 17.09
C PRO A 131 14.07 18.79 17.90
N ASP A 132 12.89 18.80 17.28
CA ASP A 132 11.63 19.18 17.91
C ASP A 132 10.84 17.97 18.46
N GLY A 133 11.32 16.73 18.26
CA GLY A 133 10.63 15.51 18.67
C GLY A 133 9.30 15.24 17.96
N TRP A 134 8.98 15.98 16.91
CA TRP A 134 7.79 15.81 16.08
C TRP A 134 8.13 15.02 14.82
N VAL A 135 7.21 14.12 14.45
CA VAL A 135 7.30 13.28 13.26
C VAL A 135 6.12 13.56 12.37
N GLY A 136 6.35 13.87 11.10
CA GLY A 136 5.26 14.05 10.14
C GLY A 136 4.51 12.73 9.93
N LEU A 137 3.18 12.76 9.96
CA LEU A 137 2.35 11.56 9.81
C LEU A 137 2.59 10.85 8.46
N GLY A 138 2.89 11.63 7.42
CA GLY A 138 3.31 11.09 6.12
C GLY A 138 4.64 10.35 6.18
N ALA A 139 5.65 10.92 6.85
CA ALA A 139 6.95 10.28 7.05
C ALA A 139 6.84 9.00 7.91
N LEU A 140 6.03 9.04 8.97
CA LEU A 140 5.70 7.85 9.77
C LEU A 140 5.05 6.76 8.92
N GLY A 141 4.07 7.12 8.07
CA GLY A 141 3.41 6.18 7.17
C GLY A 141 4.38 5.55 6.17
N GLN A 142 5.30 6.33 5.60
CA GLN A 142 6.33 5.84 4.69
C GLN A 142 7.31 4.90 5.40
N TYR A 143 7.76 5.27 6.60
CA TYR A 143 8.65 4.43 7.41
C TYR A 143 7.99 3.08 7.76
N LEU A 144 6.72 3.10 8.19
CA LEU A 144 5.97 1.90 8.53
C LEU A 144 5.81 0.98 7.33
N LYS A 145 5.46 1.51 6.15
CA LYS A 145 5.38 0.74 4.91
C LYS A 145 6.73 0.17 4.46
N ARG A 146 7.82 0.92 4.66
CA ARG A 146 9.18 0.45 4.33
C ARG A 146 9.64 -0.68 5.25
N THR A 147 9.27 -0.61 6.54
CA THR A 147 9.68 -1.58 7.56
C THR A 147 8.78 -2.81 7.57
N ASP A 148 7.49 -2.62 7.30
CA ASP A 148 6.48 -3.67 7.21
C ASP A 148 5.57 -3.38 6.00
N PRO A 149 5.85 -3.97 4.82
CA PRO A 149 5.06 -3.78 3.61
C PRO A 149 3.59 -4.22 3.73
N ALA A 150 3.27 -5.10 4.69
CA ALA A 150 1.89 -5.54 4.96
C ALA A 150 1.13 -4.55 5.87
N PHE A 151 1.82 -3.54 6.41
CA PHE A 151 1.22 -2.57 7.30
C PHE A 151 0.15 -1.73 6.58
N SER A 152 -1.10 -1.82 7.04
CA SER A 152 -2.17 -0.89 6.67
C SER A 152 -3.05 -0.55 7.87
N PRO A 153 -3.44 0.73 8.07
CA PRO A 153 -4.36 1.12 9.15
C PRO A 153 -5.69 0.34 9.11
N LYS A 154 -6.18 0.02 7.91
CA LYS A 154 -7.39 -0.77 7.69
C LYS A 154 -7.27 -2.20 8.21
N ALA A 155 -6.12 -2.87 8.03
CA ALA A 155 -5.88 -4.20 8.59
C ALA A 155 -5.95 -4.22 10.13
N PHE A 156 -5.73 -3.08 10.78
CA PHE A 156 -5.85 -2.91 12.23
C PHE A 156 -7.20 -2.32 12.68
N GLY A 157 -8.16 -2.14 11.77
CA GLY A 157 -9.52 -1.66 12.06
C GLY A 157 -9.67 -0.14 12.12
N HIS A 158 -8.76 0.62 11.49
CA HIS A 158 -8.80 2.09 11.46
C HIS A 158 -8.95 2.61 10.02
N ALA A 159 -9.71 3.69 9.85
CA ALA A 159 -10.00 4.23 8.51
C ALA A 159 -8.76 4.88 7.85
N ALA A 160 -7.89 5.49 8.67
CA ALA A 160 -6.68 6.17 8.24
C ALA A 160 -5.60 6.09 9.32
N LEU A 161 -4.35 6.40 8.97
CA LEU A 161 -3.24 6.41 9.93
C LEU A 161 -3.46 7.44 11.05
N SER A 162 -4.09 8.57 10.74
CA SER A 162 -4.48 9.60 11.72
C SER A 162 -5.50 9.09 12.74
N ASP A 163 -6.52 8.34 12.30
CA ASP A 163 -7.51 7.71 13.19
C ASP A 163 -6.82 6.69 14.11
N MET A 164 -5.92 5.89 13.55
CA MET A 164 -5.14 4.91 14.30
C MET A 164 -4.27 5.57 15.38
N VAL A 165 -3.49 6.60 15.02
CA VAL A 165 -2.61 7.34 15.96
C VAL A 165 -3.40 7.97 17.09
N ARG A 166 -4.58 8.55 16.82
CA ARG A 166 -5.47 9.13 17.86
C ARG A 166 -5.93 8.11 18.90
N THR A 167 -5.91 6.82 18.59
CA THR A 167 -6.28 5.80 19.57
C THR A 167 -5.16 5.50 20.57
N TYR A 168 -3.91 5.91 20.34
CA TYR A 168 -2.81 5.65 21.25
C TYR A 168 -2.79 6.69 22.40
N PRO A 169 -2.83 6.25 23.68
CA PRO A 169 -2.77 7.17 24.81
C PRO A 169 -1.39 7.84 24.97
N ASP A 170 -0.35 7.18 24.44
CA ASP A 170 1.05 7.60 24.55
C ASP A 170 1.51 8.51 23.40
N LEU A 171 0.62 8.80 22.44
CA LEU A 171 0.92 9.65 21.28
C LEU A 171 0.09 10.92 21.31
N VAL A 172 0.72 12.04 20.98
CA VAL A 172 0.07 13.33 20.80
C VAL A 172 0.12 13.68 19.32
N MET A 173 -1.03 14.05 18.75
CA MET A 173 -1.11 14.51 17.37
C MET A 173 -1.40 16.01 17.34
N ASN A 174 -0.65 16.75 16.54
CA ASN A 174 -0.84 18.17 16.32
C ASN A 174 -0.98 18.48 14.83
N GLN A 175 -1.76 19.50 14.50
CA GLN A 175 -1.92 20.01 13.14
C GLN A 175 -1.26 21.38 13.09
N GLN A 176 -0.01 21.45 12.62
CA GLN A 176 0.70 22.71 12.43
C GLN A 176 0.54 23.19 10.98
N ASN A 177 0.09 24.44 10.82
CA ASN A 177 -0.01 25.18 9.55
C ASN A 177 -0.57 24.38 8.35
N GLY A 178 -1.89 24.16 8.39
CA GLY A 178 -2.74 24.11 7.19
C GLY A 178 -2.81 22.80 6.40
N THR A 179 -1.80 21.92 6.40
CA THR A 179 -1.86 20.69 5.58
C THR A 179 -1.20 19.44 6.17
N GLY A 180 -0.34 19.57 7.19
CA GLY A 180 0.38 18.43 7.78
C GLY A 180 -0.12 18.01 9.16
N PHE A 181 -0.38 16.70 9.35
CA PHE A 181 -0.49 16.12 10.69
C PHE A 181 0.89 15.70 11.18
N TRP A 182 1.18 16.01 12.44
CA TRP A 182 2.42 15.66 13.12
C TRP A 182 2.09 14.86 14.37
N VAL A 183 2.94 13.90 14.70
CA VAL A 183 2.79 13.04 15.88
C VAL A 183 4.10 13.05 16.68
N SER A 184 3.97 13.08 18.00
CA SER A 184 5.07 12.96 18.93
C SER A 184 4.68 12.00 20.06
N LEU A 185 5.68 11.48 20.78
CA LEU A 185 5.43 10.80 22.05
C LEU A 185 4.89 11.81 23.05
N LYS A 186 3.90 11.41 23.85
CA LYS A 186 3.47 12.23 24.97
C LYS A 186 4.67 12.42 25.90
N PRO A 187 5.05 13.67 26.27
CA PRO A 187 6.13 13.86 27.24
C PRO A 187 5.75 13.11 28.50
N LYS A 188 6.57 12.12 28.84
CA LYS A 188 6.49 11.44 30.12
C LYS A 188 6.74 12.54 31.14
N ALA A 189 5.77 12.80 32.01
CA ALA A 189 6.02 13.61 33.19
C ALA A 189 7.01 12.82 34.06
N ASP A 190 8.30 12.97 33.77
CA ASP A 190 9.35 12.50 34.66
C ASP A 190 9.49 13.52 35.80
N ALA A 191 9.48 12.98 37.02
CA ALA A 191 9.82 13.63 38.28
C ALA A 191 8.96 14.82 38.73
N ALA A 192 7.90 14.53 39.49
CA ALA A 192 7.71 15.27 40.73
C ALA A 192 8.63 14.63 41.77
N GLU A 193 9.74 15.33 42.06
CA GLU A 193 10.54 15.14 43.27
C GLU A 193 9.65 15.24 44.52
N GLY A 194 9.93 14.41 45.53
CA GLY A 194 9.31 14.47 46.86
C GLY A 194 9.25 13.11 47.54
#